data_AF-A0A258J2F1-F1
#
_entry.id   AF-A0A258J2F1-F1
#
_cell.length_a   1.000
_cell.length_b   1.000
_cell.length_c   1.000
_cell.angle_alpha   90.00
_cell.angle_beta   90.00
_cell.angle_gamma   90.00
#
_symmetry.space_group_name_H-M   'P 1'
#
loop_
_entity.id
_entity.type
_entity.pdbx_description
1 polymer ?
#
loop_
_entity_poly.entity_id
_entity_poly.type
_entity_poly.pdbx_seq_one_letter_code
_entity_poly.pdbx_strand_id
1 'polypeptide(L)' 'GLTEALAMSEAARALGFEIMAGCMVATSLSMAPALLVAQHAGVVDLDGPLLLAHDREGGLRYDGSIVYPPDTSLWG' A
#
# COMPACT_ATOMS: atom_id res chain seq x y z
N GLY A 1 6.19 1.59 -10.04
CA GLY A 1 5.65 2.79 -9.36
C GLY A 1 4.14 2.84 -9.55
N LEU A 2 3.44 3.79 -8.93
CA LEU A 2 1.97 3.80 -8.86
C LEU A 2 1.27 3.66 -10.22
N THR A 3 1.69 4.44 -11.23
CA THR A 3 1.08 4.42 -12.57
C THR A 3 1.06 3.01 -13.18
N GLU A 4 2.21 2.33 -13.17
CA GLU A 4 2.31 0.97 -13.72
C GLU A 4 1.61 -0.06 -12.83
N ALA A 5 1.61 0.13 -11.50
CA ALA A 5 0.93 -0.79 -10.60
C ALA A 5 -0.60 -0.78 -10.82
N LEU A 6 -1.19 0.38 -11.13
CA LEU A 6 -2.60 0.47 -11.52
C LEU A 6 -2.86 -0.20 -12.88
N ALA A 7 -1.99 0.03 -13.88
CA ALA A 7 -2.11 -0.62 -15.19
C ALA A 7 -2.01 -2.16 -15.08
N MET A 8 -1.06 -2.65 -14.28
CA MET A 8 -0.86 -4.07 -14.02
C MET A 8 -2.04 -4.69 -13.28
N SER A 9 -2.59 -3.99 -12.28
CA SER A 9 -3.80 -4.41 -11.57
C SER A 9 -4.98 -4.59 -12.53
N GLU A 10 -5.21 -3.62 -13.42
CA GLU A 10 -6.30 -3.74 -14.40
C GLU A 10 -6.07 -4.88 -15.39
N ALA A 11 -4.84 -5.06 -15.88
CA ALA A 11 -4.50 -6.18 -16.76
C ALA A 11 -4.70 -7.54 -16.07
N ALA A 12 -4.29 -7.68 -14.80
CA ALA A 12 -4.46 -8.89 -14.02
C ALA A 12 -5.96 -9.23 -13.84
N ARG A 13 -6.80 -8.25 -13.52
CA ARG A 13 -8.25 -8.43 -13.43
C ARG A 13 -8.87 -8.85 -14.76
N ALA A 14 -8.45 -8.24 -15.87
CA ALA A 14 -8.94 -8.60 -17.21
C ALA A 14 -8.62 -10.06 -17.58
N LEU A 15 -7.54 -10.61 -17.03
CA LEU A 15 -7.14 -12.01 -17.19
C LEU A 15 -7.78 -12.95 -16.16
N GLY A 16 -8.59 -12.44 -15.23
CA GLY A 16 -9.23 -13.24 -14.19
C GLY A 16 -8.30 -13.67 -13.05
N PHE A 17 -7.14 -13.01 -12.88
CA PHE A 17 -6.29 -13.24 -11.72
C PHE A 17 -6.86 -12.56 -10.47
N GLU A 18 -6.66 -13.21 -9.33
CA GLU A 18 -6.76 -12.54 -8.03
C GLU A 18 -5.53 -11.66 -7.80
N ILE A 19 -5.72 -10.54 -7.11
CA ILE A 19 -4.66 -9.57 -6.84
C ILE A 19 -4.29 -9.61 -5.37
N MET A 20 -2.98 -9.64 -5.13
CA MET A 20 -2.36 -9.31 -3.86
C MET A 20 -1.55 -8.01 -4.03
N ALA A 21 -1.76 -7.02 -3.16
CA ALA A 21 -0.94 -5.82 -3.09
C ALA A 21 0.06 -5.97 -1.94
N GLY A 22 1.35 -6.13 -2.28
CA GLY A 22 2.43 -6.32 -1.32
C GLY A 22 3.36 -5.11 -1.20
N CYS A 23 4.32 -5.21 -0.27
CA CYS A 23 5.37 -4.24 -0.09
C CYS A 23 6.75 -4.87 0.14
N MET A 24 7.76 -4.00 0.16
CA MET A 24 9.06 -4.31 0.76
C MET A 24 9.08 -3.71 2.17
N VAL A 25 10.06 -4.10 2.99
CA VAL A 25 10.36 -3.38 4.24
C VAL A 25 10.78 -1.94 3.90
N ALA A 26 9.86 -0.99 4.11
CA ALA A 26 10.00 0.40 3.72
C ALA A 26 9.09 1.29 4.57
N THR A 27 9.37 2.60 4.60
CA THR A 27 8.61 3.58 5.38
C THR A 27 7.18 3.77 4.86
N SER A 28 6.32 4.38 5.68
CA SER A 28 4.93 4.72 5.35
C SER A 28 4.76 5.49 4.04
N LEU A 29 5.77 6.27 3.63
CA LEU A 29 5.75 6.99 2.36
C LEU A 29 5.60 6.06 1.14
N SER A 30 6.18 4.86 1.18
CA SER A 30 6.03 3.89 0.07
C SER A 30 4.68 3.16 0.13
N MET A 31 4.11 2.99 1.33
CA MET A 31 2.82 2.35 1.52
C MET A 31 1.67 3.27 1.11
N ALA A 32 1.81 4.58 1.31
CA ALA A 32 0.78 5.58 1.01
C ALA A 32 0.18 5.47 -0.40
N PRO A 33 0.97 5.48 -1.51
CA PRO A 33 0.42 5.22 -2.84
C PRO A 33 -0.03 3.77 -3.05
N ALA A 34 0.59 2.80 -2.37
CA ALA A 34 0.24 1.38 -2.52
C ALA A 34 -1.19 1.09 -2.00
N LEU A 35 -1.71 1.89 -1.06
CA LEU A 35 -3.09 1.81 -0.60
C LEU A 35 -4.12 2.01 -1.71
N LEU A 36 -3.79 2.76 -2.77
CA LEU A 36 -4.66 2.92 -3.93
C LEU A 36 -4.74 1.64 -4.76
N VAL A 37 -3.61 0.93 -4.93
CA VAL A 37 -3.57 -0.37 -5.61
C VAL A 37 -4.26 -1.43 -4.76
N ALA A 38 -4.11 -1.37 -3.43
CA ALA A 38 -4.74 -2.28 -2.49
C ALA A 38 -6.28 -2.26 -2.56
N GLN A 39 -6.91 -1.19 -3.06
CA GLN A 39 -8.37 -1.15 -3.27
C GLN A 39 -8.86 -2.15 -4.32
N HIS A 40 -7.96 -2.65 -5.18
CA HIS A 40 -8.27 -3.66 -6.18
C HIS A 40 -7.83 -5.07 -5.76
N ALA A 41 -7.23 -5.22 -4.57
CA ALA A 41 -6.64 -6.47 -4.11
C ALA A 41 -7.58 -7.22 -3.16
N GLY A 42 -7.58 -8.56 -3.27
CA GLY A 42 -8.24 -9.44 -2.30
C GLY A 42 -7.38 -9.68 -1.05
N VAL A 43 -6.06 -9.53 -1.18
CA VAL A 43 -5.09 -9.66 -0.08
C VAL A 43 -4.16 -8.45 -0.09
N VAL A 44 -3.89 -7.90 1.09
CA VAL A 44 -3.07 -6.71 1.27
C VAL A 44 -1.98 -6.99 2.29
N ASP A 45 -0.74 -6.78 1.89
CA ASP A 45 0.47 -6.94 2.69
C ASP A 45 1.29 -5.63 2.64
N LEU A 46 0.87 -4.66 3.44
CA LEU A 46 1.47 -3.32 3.53
C LEU A 46 1.99 -3.04 4.94
N ASP A 47 2.65 -4.03 5.54
CA ASP A 47 3.14 -3.98 6.92
C ASP A 47 4.59 -3.47 7.05
N GLY A 48 5.26 -3.16 5.93
CA GLY A 48 6.66 -2.74 5.88
C GLY A 48 7.07 -1.71 6.96
N PRO A 49 6.27 -0.66 7.24
CA PRO A 49 6.58 0.31 8.30
C PRO A 49 6.55 -0.27 9.71
N LEU A 50 5.70 -1.27 9.97
CA LEU A 50 5.59 -1.96 11.28
C LEU A 50 6.84 -2.79 11.59
N LEU A 51 7.62 -3.13 10.56
CA LEU A 51 8.87 -3.89 10.68
C LEU A 51 10.09 -2.98 10.90
N LEU A 52 9.92 -1.66 10.83
CA LEU A 52 10.99 -0.69 11.06
C LEU A 52 11.05 -0.27 12.54
N ALA A 53 12.27 -0.12 13.07
CA ALA A 53 12.46 0.50 14.39
C ALA A 53 12.02 1.97 14.41
N HIS A 54 12.16 2.66 13.27
CA HIS A 54 11.74 4.04 13.09
C HIS A 54 11.12 4.24 11.70
N ASP A 55 9.87 4.67 11.68
CA ASP A 55 9.19 5.16 10.48
C ASP A 55 9.23 6.71 10.43
N ARG A 56 8.66 7.30 9.39
CA ARG A 56 8.49 8.75 9.26
C ARG A 56 7.56 9.30 10.34
N GLU A 57 7.88 10.50 10.82
CA GLU A 57 6.92 11.29 11.60
C GLU A 57 5.70 11.60 10.73
N GLY A 58 4.49 11.44 11.29
CA GLY A 58 3.25 11.52 10.51
C GLY A 58 3.07 10.37 9.51
N GLY A 59 3.65 9.19 9.79
CA GLY A 59 3.44 7.98 9.02
C GLY A 59 1.99 7.50 9.00
N LEU A 60 1.73 6.41 8.27
CA LEU A 60 0.40 5.81 8.18
C LEU A 60 -0.07 5.34 9.54
N ARG A 61 -1.36 5.52 9.80
CA ARG A 61 -2.00 4.98 10.99
C ARG A 61 -2.37 3.52 10.77
N TYR A 62 -1.96 2.67 11.71
CA TYR A 62 -2.37 1.28 11.81
C TYR A 62 -3.21 1.07 13.07
N ASP A 63 -4.28 0.31 12.97
CA ASP A 63 -5.14 -0.12 14.08
C ASP A 63 -5.47 -1.61 13.91
N GLY A 64 -4.75 -2.46 14.63
CA GLY A 64 -4.77 -3.90 14.39
C GLY A 64 -4.40 -4.22 12.94
N SER A 65 -5.32 -4.87 12.21
CA SER A 65 -5.15 -5.23 10.80
C SER A 65 -5.64 -4.14 9.82
N ILE A 66 -6.04 -2.97 10.33
CA ILE A 66 -6.56 -1.86 9.51
C ILE A 66 -5.45 -0.83 9.32
N VAL A 67 -5.19 -0.47 8.07
CA VAL A 67 -4.33 0.66 7.70
C VAL A 67 -5.21 1.77 7.10
N TYR A 68 -5.00 3.01 7.53
CA TYR A 68 -5.80 4.15 7.10
C TYR A 68 -5.14 4.91 5.95
N PRO A 69 -5.91 5.62 5.11
CA PRO A 69 -5.36 6.51 4.09
C PRO A 69 -4.36 7.52 4.67
N PRO A 70 -3.34 7.92 3.88
CA PRO A 70 -2.36 8.90 4.33
C PRO A 70 -2.99 10.28 4.53
N ASP A 71 -2.41 11.06 5.44
CA ASP A 71 -2.59 12.51 5.45
C ASP A 71 -1.81 13.14 4.28
N THR A 72 -2.28 14.27 3.76
CA THR A 72 -1.60 15.00 2.66
C THR A 72 -0.23 15.52 3.09
N SER A 73 0.03 15.69 4.39
CA SER A 73 1.36 15.99 4.89
C SER A 73 2.37 14.85 4.67
N LEU A 74 1.90 13.61 4.52
CA LEU A 74 2.73 12.44 4.21
C LEU A 74 2.87 12.24 2.70
N TRP A 75 1.74 12.09 2.01
CA TRP A 75 1.67 11.85 0.57
C TRP A 75 0.25 12.02 0.03
N GLY A 76 0.10 12.75 -1.08
CA GLY A 76 -1.19 13.13 -1.67
C GLY A 76 -1.50 14.60 -1.43
#